data_AF-A0A0D6MBB1-F1
#
_entry.id   AF-A0A0D6MBB1-F1
#
_cell.length_a   1.000
_cell.length_b   1.000
_cell.length_c   1.000
_cell.angle_alpha   90.00
_cell.angle_beta   90.00
_cell.angle_gamma   90.00
#
_symmetry.space_group_name_H-M   'P 1'
#
loop_
_entity.id
_entity.type
_entity.pdbx_description
1 polymer ?
#
loop_
_entity_poly.entity_id
_entity_poly.type
_entity_poly.pdbx_seq_one_letter_code
_entity_poly.pdbx_strand_id
1 'polypeptide(L)'
;MANSGSISDKVVRFVRMYISENKEQTEEWEEEPEEPFPQDCCGQSCRPCVFDMHHDDVVRWAKECAKRIPHNGSSLYSHLCPEDEESNSGSTETVFSPNEYRFCIASFLIALPFVYKKKFREFQLLEITPMSPDTNLYKFAITQGKPNVPIGSHLRTSSAEKCSINI
;
A
#
# COMPACT_ATOMS: atom_id res chain seq x y z
N MET A 1 10.45 -27.72 13.09
CA MET A 1 10.66 -26.45 12.36
C MET A 1 9.30 -25.79 12.23
N ALA A 2 8.96 -24.87 13.15
CA ALA A 2 7.62 -24.32 13.25
C ALA A 2 7.36 -23.34 12.10
N ASN A 3 6.31 -23.60 11.31
CA ASN A 3 5.81 -22.72 10.26
C ASN A 3 5.04 -21.56 10.91
N SER A 4 5.76 -20.68 11.61
CA SER A 4 5.23 -19.56 12.40
C SER A 4 5.38 -18.22 11.67
N GLY A 5 5.10 -18.19 10.36
CA GLY A 5 4.96 -16.92 9.64
C GLY A 5 3.78 -16.10 10.19
N SER A 6 3.88 -14.77 10.10
CA SER A 6 2.78 -13.86 10.44
C SER A 6 1.52 -14.24 9.63
N ILE A 7 0.33 -13.90 10.14
CA ILE A 7 -0.92 -14.08 9.39
C ILE A 7 -0.81 -13.41 8.00
N SER A 8 -0.18 -12.23 7.96
CA SER A 8 0.13 -11.50 6.72
C SER A 8 0.95 -12.35 5.73
N ASP A 9 2.02 -13.01 6.19
CA ASP A 9 2.88 -13.85 5.34
C ASP A 9 2.13 -15.08 4.83
N LYS A 10 1.26 -15.65 5.66
CA LYS A 10 0.42 -16.80 5.27
C LYS A 10 -0.53 -16.41 4.15
N VAL A 11 -1.21 -15.27 4.27
CA VAL A 11 -2.14 -14.77 3.24
C VAL A 11 -1.41 -14.55 1.91
N VAL A 12 -0.26 -13.87 1.93
CA VAL A 12 0.56 -13.65 0.73
C VAL A 12 0.96 -14.98 0.08
N ARG A 13 1.44 -15.93 0.88
CA ARG A 13 1.85 -17.25 0.39
C ARG A 13 0.71 -18.01 -0.29
N PHE A 14 -0.47 -18.07 0.34
CA PHE A 14 -1.61 -18.80 -0.22
C PHE A 14 -2.16 -18.15 -1.49
N VAL A 15 -2.19 -16.82 -1.55
CA VAL A 15 -2.62 -16.08 -2.75
C VAL A 15 -1.68 -16.34 -3.93
N ARG A 16 -0.37 -16.23 -3.71
CA ARG A 16 0.63 -16.53 -4.75
C ARG A 16 0.50 -17.96 -5.27
N MET A 17 0.29 -18.92 -4.38
CA MET A 17 0.05 -20.32 -4.75
C MET A 17 -1.22 -20.46 -5.62
N TYR A 18 -2.34 -19.86 -5.20
CA TYR A 18 -3.59 -19.91 -5.98
C TYR A 18 -3.45 -19.29 -7.37
N ILE A 19 -2.83 -18.11 -7.47
CA ILE A 19 -2.60 -17.42 -8.77
C ILE A 19 -1.71 -18.28 -9.67
N SER A 20 -0.69 -18.93 -9.12
CA SER A 20 0.19 -19.81 -9.91
C SER A 20 -0.54 -21.03 -10.47
N GLU A 21 -1.51 -21.58 -9.72
CA GLU A 21 -2.30 -22.75 -10.11
C GLU A 21 -3.47 -22.38 -11.04
N ASN A 22 -4.00 -21.16 -10.93
CA ASN A 22 -5.23 -20.70 -11.61
C ASN A 22 -4.97 -19.48 -12.50
N LYS A 23 -3.82 -19.46 -13.19
CA LYS A 23 -3.32 -18.29 -13.93
C LYS A 23 -4.36 -17.66 -14.88
N GLU A 24 -5.13 -18.49 -15.60
CA GLU A 24 -6.17 -18.03 -16.54
C GLU A 24 -7.34 -17.33 -15.85
N GLN A 25 -7.73 -17.78 -14.64
CA GLN A 25 -8.84 -17.18 -13.88
C GLN A 25 -8.43 -15.88 -13.18
N THR A 26 -7.12 -15.69 -12.98
CA THR A 26 -6.56 -14.54 -12.27
C THR A 26 -5.94 -13.51 -13.22
N GLU A 27 -6.06 -13.68 -14.53
CA GLU A 27 -5.49 -12.76 -15.53
C GLU A 27 -6.05 -11.34 -15.40
N GLU A 28 -7.31 -11.19 -14.99
CA GLU A 28 -7.95 -9.88 -14.76
C GLU A 28 -7.66 -9.30 -13.35
N TRP A 29 -6.99 -10.04 -12.47
CA TRP A 29 -6.75 -9.56 -11.11
C TRP A 29 -5.70 -8.46 -11.08
N GLU A 30 -5.74 -7.61 -10.04
CA GLU A 30 -4.68 -6.62 -9.85
C GLU A 30 -3.34 -7.35 -9.70
N GLU A 31 -2.33 -6.88 -10.43
CA GLU A 31 -0.97 -7.41 -10.34
C GLU A 31 -0.36 -7.18 -8.96
N GLU A 32 0.53 -8.09 -8.57
CA GLU A 32 1.32 -7.97 -7.35
C GLU A 32 2.20 -6.72 -7.42
N PRO A 33 2.29 -5.91 -6.35
CA PRO A 33 3.20 -4.77 -6.30
C PRO A 33 4.64 -5.19 -6.62
N GLU A 34 5.31 -4.42 -7.49
CA GLU A 34 6.70 -4.66 -7.83
C GLU A 34 7.62 -4.33 -6.65
N GLU A 35 8.61 -5.20 -6.43
CA GLU A 35 9.60 -5.01 -5.38
C GLU A 35 10.47 -3.78 -5.68
N PRO A 36 10.67 -2.86 -4.74
CA PRO A 36 11.50 -1.69 -4.95
C PRO A 36 12.97 -2.06 -5.15
N PHE A 37 13.69 -1.27 -5.93
CA PHE A 37 15.12 -1.48 -6.12
C PHE A 37 15.90 -1.10 -4.86
N PRO A 38 17.07 -1.73 -4.60
CA PRO A 38 17.94 -1.34 -3.49
C PRO A 38 18.33 0.14 -3.50
N GLN A 39 18.43 0.76 -4.69
CA GLN A 39 18.72 2.18 -4.86
C GLN A 39 17.57 3.12 -4.45
N ASP A 40 16.33 2.61 -4.37
CA ASP A 40 15.18 3.36 -3.86
C ASP A 40 15.24 3.48 -2.32
N CYS A 41 16.11 2.69 -1.68
CA CYS A 41 16.36 2.78 -0.26
C CYS A 41 17.33 3.94 0.03
N CYS A 42 16.92 4.81 0.95
CA CYS A 42 17.72 5.93 1.44
C CYS A 42 19.08 5.48 2.05
N GLY A 43 19.20 4.21 2.47
CA GLY A 43 20.37 3.66 3.19
C GLY A 43 20.54 4.16 4.64
N GLN A 44 19.79 5.18 5.04
CA GLN A 44 19.93 5.91 6.31
C GLN A 44 19.06 5.37 7.45
N SER A 45 18.86 4.05 7.55
CA SER A 45 18.02 3.42 8.60
C SER A 45 16.60 4.02 8.75
N CYS A 46 16.07 4.62 7.67
CA CYS A 46 14.75 5.25 7.66
C CYS A 46 13.66 4.24 8.05
N ARG A 47 12.71 4.63 8.91
CA ARG A 47 11.54 3.82 9.30
C ARG A 47 10.24 4.62 9.20
N PRO A 48 9.23 4.13 8.46
CA PRO A 48 9.26 2.92 7.61
C PRO A 48 10.21 3.10 6.41
N CYS A 49 10.96 2.05 6.06
CA CYS A 49 11.78 2.05 4.85
C CYS A 49 10.92 1.70 3.61
N VAL A 50 11.51 1.85 2.41
CA VAL A 50 10.82 1.53 1.15
C VAL A 50 10.35 0.07 1.08
N PHE A 51 11.11 -0.86 1.68
CA PHE A 51 10.78 -2.28 1.73
C PHE A 51 9.66 -2.58 2.74
N ASP A 52 9.58 -1.84 3.85
CA ASP A 52 8.47 -1.98 4.81
C ASP A 52 7.15 -1.57 4.15
N MET A 53 7.15 -0.43 3.44
CA MET A 53 5.98 0.03 2.69
C MET A 53 5.59 -0.94 1.58
N HIS A 54 6.57 -1.48 0.86
CA HIS A 54 6.32 -2.51 -0.15
C HIS A 54 5.70 -3.76 0.45
N HIS A 55 6.23 -4.24 1.59
CA HIS A 55 5.64 -5.38 2.30
C HIS A 55 4.17 -5.12 2.65
N ASP A 56 3.85 -3.94 3.20
CA ASP A 56 2.46 -3.55 3.49
C ASP A 56 1.57 -3.50 2.24
N ASP A 57 2.12 -3.06 1.10
CA ASP A 57 1.41 -3.02 -0.18
C ASP A 57 1.12 -4.45 -0.69
N VAL A 58 2.10 -5.37 -0.62
CA VAL A 58 1.92 -6.79 -0.99
C VAL A 58 0.91 -7.47 -0.07
N VAL A 59 0.97 -7.23 1.24
CA VAL A 59 0.00 -7.79 2.18
C VAL A 59 -1.41 -7.29 1.88
N ARG A 60 -1.57 -6.00 1.57
CA ARG A 60 -2.88 -5.42 1.21
C ARG A 60 -3.41 -6.02 -0.09
N TRP A 61 -2.57 -6.13 -1.11
CA TRP A 61 -2.90 -6.79 -2.36
C TRP A 61 -3.37 -8.24 -2.11
N ALA A 62 -2.59 -9.02 -1.35
CA ALA A 62 -2.92 -10.40 -1.06
C ALA A 62 -4.24 -10.53 -0.30
N LYS A 63 -4.53 -9.65 0.65
CA LYS A 63 -5.83 -9.61 1.34
C LYS A 63 -7.00 -9.39 0.37
N GLU A 64 -6.86 -8.47 -0.58
CA GLU A 64 -7.90 -8.22 -1.58
C GLU A 64 -8.08 -9.40 -2.55
N CYS A 65 -7.00 -10.07 -2.96
CA CYS A 65 -7.08 -11.30 -3.74
C CYS A 65 -7.73 -12.43 -2.94
N ALA A 66 -7.38 -12.59 -1.66
CA ALA A 66 -7.91 -13.65 -0.79
C ALA A 66 -9.43 -13.55 -0.59
N LYS A 67 -10.04 -12.36 -0.70
CA LYS A 67 -11.50 -12.18 -0.68
C LYS A 67 -12.19 -12.80 -1.89
N ARG A 68 -11.48 -12.92 -3.02
CA ARG A 68 -11.98 -13.47 -4.30
C ARG A 68 -11.73 -14.97 -4.43
N ILE A 69 -10.82 -15.53 -3.63
CA ILE A 69 -10.50 -16.96 -3.64
C ILE A 69 -11.56 -17.71 -2.83
N PRO A 70 -12.34 -18.62 -3.46
CA PRO A 70 -13.27 -19.47 -2.73
C PRO A 70 -12.51 -20.53 -1.94
N HIS A 71 -12.84 -20.70 -0.66
CA HIS A 71 -12.25 -21.69 0.22
C HIS A 71 -13.30 -22.28 1.16
N ASN A 72 -13.57 -23.59 1.01
CA ASN A 72 -14.45 -24.38 1.87
C ASN A 72 -15.80 -23.70 2.22
N GLY A 73 -16.50 -23.18 1.20
CA GLY A 73 -17.80 -22.53 1.36
C GLY A 73 -17.76 -21.05 1.79
N SER A 74 -16.56 -20.46 1.97
CA SER A 74 -16.35 -19.04 2.28
C SER A 74 -15.19 -18.47 1.44
N SER A 75 -14.64 -17.31 1.81
CA SER A 75 -13.43 -16.77 1.17
C SER A 75 -12.16 -17.23 1.91
N LEU A 76 -11.04 -17.33 1.19
CA LEU A 76 -9.72 -17.58 1.80
C LEU A 76 -9.38 -16.50 2.85
N TYR A 77 -9.80 -15.25 2.62
CA TYR A 77 -9.63 -14.16 3.57
C TYR A 77 -10.29 -14.46 4.92
N SER A 78 -11.55 -14.91 4.91
CA SER A 78 -12.31 -15.22 6.14
C SER A 78 -11.67 -16.37 6.93
N HIS A 79 -11.06 -17.33 6.25
CA HIS A 79 -10.38 -18.45 6.90
C HIS A 79 -9.02 -18.07 7.50
N LEU A 80 -8.29 -17.14 6.88
CA LEU A 80 -6.94 -16.75 7.33
C LEU A 80 -6.93 -15.54 8.27
N CYS A 81 -7.93 -14.66 8.16
CA CYS A 81 -8.12 -13.47 8.98
C CYS A 81 -9.48 -13.53 9.72
N PRO A 82 -9.68 -14.50 10.63
CA PRO A 82 -10.77 -14.37 11.60
C PRO A 82 -10.44 -13.16 12.49
N GLU A 83 -11.40 -12.25 12.67
CA GLU A 83 -11.33 -11.05 13.53
C GLU A 83 -10.87 -9.73 12.85
N ASP A 84 -11.78 -9.11 12.08
CA ASP A 84 -12.10 -7.67 12.24
C ASP A 84 -13.43 -7.52 13.03
N GLU A 85 -13.92 -8.59 13.67
CA GLU A 85 -15.09 -8.55 14.56
C GLU A 85 -14.65 -8.19 15.99
N GLU A 86 -14.67 -6.89 16.26
CA GLU A 86 -15.04 -6.28 17.55
C GLU A 86 -14.78 -7.09 18.83
N SER A 87 -13.57 -7.00 19.38
CA SER A 87 -13.32 -7.34 20.79
C SER A 87 -12.52 -6.25 21.51
N ASN A 88 -13.29 -5.37 22.13
CA ASN A 88 -12.91 -4.57 23.28
C ASN A 88 -12.41 -5.49 24.42
N SER A 89 -11.10 -5.55 24.68
CA SER A 89 -10.58 -5.73 26.04
C SER A 89 -9.18 -5.13 26.13
N GLY A 90 -9.05 -4.10 26.97
CA GLY A 90 -7.81 -3.37 27.17
C GLY A 90 -6.86 -4.06 28.14
N SER A 91 -5.56 -3.84 27.94
CA SER A 91 -4.57 -3.75 29.02
C SER A 91 -3.24 -3.22 28.47
N THR A 92 -3.06 -1.91 28.69
CA THR A 92 -1.84 -1.16 29.07
C THR A 92 -0.44 -1.68 28.70
N GLU A 93 0.29 -0.75 28.07
CA GLU A 93 1.73 -0.46 28.21
C GLU A 93 2.74 -1.34 27.47
N THR A 94 3.16 -0.90 26.28
CA THR A 94 4.58 -0.57 25.96
C THR A 94 4.68 0.24 24.65
N VAL A 95 4.79 1.55 24.82
CA VAL A 95 5.63 2.56 24.12
C VAL A 95 6.22 2.22 22.73
N PHE A 96 5.80 3.02 21.74
CA PHE A 96 6.19 3.15 20.31
C PHE A 96 5.69 2.08 19.31
N SER A 97 4.43 2.24 18.87
CA SER A 97 3.83 1.57 17.71
C SER A 97 3.35 2.61 16.68
N PRO A 98 3.40 2.35 15.35
CA PRO A 98 3.16 3.33 14.26
C PRO A 98 1.73 3.91 14.13
N ASN A 99 0.93 3.91 15.20
CA ASN A 99 -0.50 4.23 15.15
C ASN A 99 -0.85 5.70 15.47
N GLU A 100 0.12 6.61 15.59
CA GLU A 100 -0.16 8.01 15.91
C GLU A 100 -0.82 8.84 14.79
N TYR A 101 -1.24 8.24 13.68
CA TYR A 101 -2.15 8.91 12.72
C TYR A 101 -3.60 8.43 12.79
N ARG A 102 -3.98 7.54 13.72
CA ARG A 102 -5.37 7.03 13.82
C ARG A 102 -6.21 7.56 14.99
N PHE A 103 -5.67 8.43 15.86
CA PHE A 103 -6.37 8.82 17.09
C PHE A 103 -7.02 10.21 17.14
N CYS A 104 -7.03 10.98 16.05
CA CYS A 104 -7.84 12.22 16.00
C CYS A 104 -9.30 12.00 15.55
N ILE A 105 -9.74 10.76 15.31
CA ILE A 105 -11.13 10.47 14.88
C ILE A 105 -11.95 9.84 16.01
N ALA A 106 -11.80 10.33 17.24
CA ALA A 106 -12.62 9.88 18.36
C ALA A 106 -13.08 11.08 19.19
N SER A 107 -13.78 12.05 18.57
CA SER A 107 -14.68 12.97 19.29
C SER A 107 -15.57 13.87 18.42
N PHE A 108 -15.51 13.82 17.08
CA PHE A 108 -16.47 14.57 16.26
C PHE A 108 -17.23 13.64 15.31
N LEU A 109 -18.54 13.55 15.55
CA LEU A 109 -19.57 13.04 14.67
C LEU A 109 -19.58 13.86 13.36
N ILE A 110 -18.63 13.60 12.48
CA ILE A 110 -18.69 14.04 11.08
C ILE A 110 -18.25 12.85 10.26
N ALA A 111 -19.14 12.40 9.37
CA ALA A 111 -18.84 11.46 8.31
C ALA A 111 -17.59 11.92 7.55
N LEU A 112 -16.41 11.44 7.94
CA LEU A 112 -15.23 11.53 7.11
C LEU A 112 -15.34 10.39 6.12
N PRO A 113 -15.56 10.69 4.83
CA PRO A 113 -15.70 9.68 3.83
C PRO A 113 -14.42 8.86 3.86
N PHE A 114 -14.59 7.55 4.06
CA PHE A 114 -13.65 6.51 3.68
C PHE A 114 -12.83 7.03 2.50
N VAL A 115 -11.58 7.47 2.76
CA VAL A 115 -10.76 8.12 1.74
C VAL A 115 -10.43 7.04 0.73
N TYR A 116 -11.26 6.96 -0.31
CA TYR A 116 -10.98 6.22 -1.51
C TYR A 116 -9.60 6.70 -1.97
N LYS A 117 -8.56 5.88 -1.75
CA LYS A 117 -7.28 6.02 -2.45
C LYS A 117 -7.56 5.74 -3.92
N LYS A 118 -8.09 6.74 -4.64
CA LYS A 118 -8.13 6.71 -6.10
C LYS A 118 -6.69 6.60 -6.55
N LYS A 119 -6.37 5.51 -7.24
CA LYS A 119 -5.05 5.30 -7.85
C LYS A 119 -4.95 6.29 -9.02
N PHE A 120 -4.30 7.43 -8.82
CA PHE A 120 -3.93 8.33 -9.91
C PHE A 120 -2.71 7.72 -10.61
N ARG A 121 -2.96 6.86 -11.60
CA ARG A 121 -1.90 6.15 -12.33
C ARG A 121 -1.35 6.96 -13.51
N GLU A 122 -2.02 8.03 -13.89
CA GLU A 122 -1.65 8.88 -15.02
C GLU A 122 -1.44 10.32 -14.59
N PHE A 123 -0.28 10.87 -14.92
CA PHE A 123 0.06 12.28 -14.73
C PHE A 123 1.04 12.70 -15.82
N GLN A 124 0.99 13.98 -16.20
CA GLN A 124 1.88 14.59 -17.17
C GLN A 124 2.81 15.57 -16.47
N LEU A 125 4.12 15.39 -16.63
CA LEU A 125 5.10 16.40 -16.22
C LEU A 125 4.94 17.63 -17.13
N LEU A 126 4.62 18.77 -16.54
CA LEU A 126 4.46 20.04 -17.25
C LEU A 126 5.76 20.84 -17.26
N GLU A 127 6.46 20.89 -16.13
CA GLU A 127 7.58 21.80 -15.94
C GLU A 127 8.54 21.27 -14.87
N ILE A 128 9.84 21.47 -15.09
CA ILE A 128 10.90 21.31 -14.08
C ILE A 128 11.57 22.67 -13.92
N THR A 129 11.48 23.25 -12.72
CA THR A 129 12.11 24.53 -12.40
C THR A 129 13.28 24.30 -11.43
N PRO A 130 14.54 24.57 -11.82
CA PRO A 130 15.67 24.44 -10.90
C PRO A 130 15.62 25.54 -9.84
N MET A 131 15.72 25.14 -8.57
CA MET A 131 15.69 26.05 -7.42
C MET A 131 17.10 26.22 -6.81
N SER A 132 17.88 25.14 -6.78
CA SER A 132 19.27 25.10 -6.32
C SER A 132 20.04 24.00 -7.09
N PRO A 133 21.38 23.86 -6.93
CA PRO A 133 22.16 22.85 -7.65
C PRO A 133 21.68 21.40 -7.47
N ASP A 134 20.97 21.13 -6.38
CA ASP A 134 20.49 19.82 -5.96
C ASP A 134 18.96 19.75 -5.79
N THR A 135 18.23 20.85 -6.02
CA THR A 135 16.78 20.92 -5.80
C THR A 135 16.06 21.42 -7.04
N ASN A 136 15.09 20.61 -7.49
CA ASN A 136 14.18 20.95 -8.58
C ASN A 136 12.73 20.97 -8.08
N LEU A 137 11.96 21.92 -8.58
CA LEU A 137 10.51 21.95 -8.42
C LEU A 137 9.86 21.30 -9.65
N TYR A 138 9.06 20.26 -9.43
CA TYR A 138 8.35 19.56 -10.49
C TYR A 138 6.87 19.92 -10.47
N LYS A 139 6.32 20.29 -11.63
CA LYS A 139 4.90 20.58 -11.80
C LYS A 139 4.26 19.49 -12.64
N PHE A 140 3.24 18.83 -12.11
CA PHE A 140 2.52 17.78 -12.80
C PHE A 140 1.05 18.17 -13.00
N ALA A 141 0.47 17.76 -14.13
CA ALA A 141 -0.97 17.74 -14.35
C ALA A 141 -1.50 16.33 -14.11
N ILE A 142 -2.55 16.20 -13.31
CA ILE A 142 -3.30 14.95 -13.18
C ILE A 142 -4.40 14.98 -14.23
N THR A 143 -4.33 14.05 -15.18
CA THR A 143 -5.26 13.96 -16.32
C THR A 143 -6.61 13.40 -15.90
N GLN A 144 -6.64 12.55 -14.87
CA GLN A 144 -7.85 11.87 -14.40
C GLN A 144 -8.30 12.40 -13.03
N GLY A 145 -9.27 13.32 -13.04
CA GLY A 145 -9.94 13.81 -11.83
C GLY A 145 -9.16 14.87 -11.04
N LYS A 146 -9.63 15.18 -9.83
CA LYS A 146 -8.99 16.14 -8.93
C LYS A 146 -8.32 15.40 -7.77
N PRO A 147 -7.01 15.57 -7.54
CA PRO A 147 -6.37 15.05 -6.35
C PRO A 147 -6.98 15.74 -5.12
N ASN A 148 -7.80 15.03 -4.36
CA ASN A 148 -8.24 15.51 -3.05
C ASN A 148 -7.17 15.13 -2.00
N VAL A 149 -6.01 15.76 -2.13
CA VAL A 149 -4.82 15.47 -1.33
C VAL A 149 -4.69 16.60 -0.30
N PRO A 150 -4.87 16.32 1.00
CA PRO A 150 -4.70 17.33 2.04
C PRO A 150 -3.29 17.94 1.99
N ILE A 151 -3.20 19.23 2.28
CA ILE A 151 -1.91 19.93 2.40
C ILE A 151 -1.05 19.22 3.45
N GLY A 152 0.23 19.01 3.14
CA GLY A 152 1.16 18.24 3.98
C GLY A 152 1.17 16.73 3.68
N SER A 153 0.31 16.24 2.79
CA SER A 153 0.40 14.86 2.30
C SER A 153 1.46 14.73 1.22
N HIS A 154 2.08 13.55 1.14
CA HIS A 154 3.06 13.23 0.10
C HIS A 154 2.46 12.25 -0.91
N LEU A 155 2.82 12.44 -2.18
CA LEU A 155 2.52 11.49 -3.26
C LEU A 155 3.73 10.60 -3.50
N ARG A 156 3.50 9.29 -3.60
CA ARG A 156 4.53 8.33 -4.00
C ARG A 156 4.45 8.17 -5.52
N THR A 157 5.57 8.41 -6.19
CA THR A 157 5.73 8.15 -7.62
C THR A 157 6.56 6.89 -7.79
N SER A 158 6.05 5.91 -8.54
CA SER A 158 6.84 4.79 -9.06
C SER A 158 7.23 5.10 -10.50
N SER A 159 8.53 5.08 -10.79
CA SER A 159 9.05 5.22 -12.15
C SER A 159 8.82 3.90 -12.90
N ALA A 160 7.70 3.77 -13.62
CA ALA A 160 7.55 2.73 -14.62
C ALA A 160 8.31 3.16 -15.88
N GLU A 161 9.48 2.55 -16.08
CA GLU A 161 10.37 2.70 -17.24
C GLU A 161 10.98 4.10 -17.46
N LYS A 162 12.33 4.12 -17.49
CA LYS A 162 13.24 5.21 -17.91
C LYS A 162 12.52 6.43 -18.51
N CYS A 163 12.16 7.40 -17.66
CA CYS A 163 11.95 8.77 -18.12
C CYS A 163 13.28 9.26 -18.70
N SER A 164 13.43 9.13 -20.02
CA SER A 164 14.49 9.78 -20.77
C SER A 164 14.16 11.26 -20.80
N ILE A 165 14.58 11.97 -19.76
CA ILE A 165 14.57 13.43 -19.75
C ILE A 165 15.74 13.82 -20.64
N ASN A 166 15.47 14.07 -21.92
CA ASN A 166 16.41 14.79 -22.78
C ASN A 166 16.47 16.22 -22.27
N ILE A 167 17.59 16.57 -21.64
CA ILE A 167 17.99 17.93 -21.29
C ILE A 167 18.52 18.61 -22.55
#